data_AF-A0A285VBG4-F1
#
_entry.id   AF-A0A285VBG4-F1
#
_cell.length_a   1.000
_cell.length_b   1.000
_cell.length_c   1.000
_cell.angle_alpha   90.00
_cell.angle_beta   90.00
_cell.angle_gamma   90.00
#
_symmetry.space_group_name_H-M   'P 1'
#
loop_
_entity.id
_entity.type
_entity.pdbx_description
1 polymer ?
#
loop_
_entity_poly.entity_id
_entity_poly.type
_entity_poly.pdbx_seq_one_letter_code
_entity_poly.pdbx_strand_id
1 'polypeptide(L)'
;MYVYNADRNDSKKNNFVLKHLGISPVSAAERVEGMFAHQKICSIRPDLLVDVHDRSGVVIKTKTLEQHLVDFCNYAKQFHISEYLFQPKRPLRLVDLWEDDPIGSAGPMVVDPNEVPISKGREIKSIFYPFSGVIYPQEVYSKMSRKEIKRIKKSYSHNAIFKEEMGKRKARSKAIGEDFNQAQYQEIVWLDLTLKLRTWALSEGYDSFVYSNIKEGDGEDTFITLLPEQLKSTGNAFKFLEEKYLKEMPLAIQEMVNSYHDCSFELIHHALWGQKNPID
;
A
#
# COMPACT_ATOMS: atom_id res chain seq x y z
N MET A 1 -14.04 16.35 3.74
CA MET A 1 -14.35 15.38 2.67
C MET A 1 -14.56 14.01 3.27
N TYR A 2 -15.31 13.13 2.60
CA TYR A 2 -15.40 11.72 2.97
C TYR A 2 -14.20 10.98 2.39
N VAL A 3 -13.65 10.05 3.15
CA VAL A 3 -12.54 9.18 2.75
C VAL A 3 -12.71 7.79 3.36
N TYR A 4 -12.02 6.82 2.77
CA TYR A 4 -12.25 5.41 3.06
C TYR A 4 -10.92 4.71 3.34
N ASN A 5 -10.94 3.73 4.24
CA ASN A 5 -9.81 2.84 4.48
C ASN A 5 -10.27 1.41 4.76
N ALA A 6 -9.51 0.45 4.23
CA ALA A 6 -9.63 -0.95 4.60
C ALA A 6 -9.05 -1.19 6.00
N ASP A 7 -9.93 -1.41 6.97
CA ASP A 7 -9.59 -1.71 8.35
C ASP A 7 -9.77 -3.21 8.61
N ARG A 8 -8.80 -3.83 9.29
CA ARG A 8 -8.96 -5.21 9.79
C ARG A 8 -10.00 -5.25 10.91
N ASN A 9 -10.79 -6.32 10.96
CA ASN A 9 -11.86 -6.49 11.94
C ASN A 9 -11.36 -6.44 13.40
N ASP A 10 -10.15 -6.95 13.67
CA ASP A 10 -9.57 -7.00 15.03
C ASP A 10 -8.71 -5.76 15.38
N SER A 11 -8.72 -4.74 14.53
CA SER A 11 -7.92 -3.52 14.73
C SER A 11 -8.42 -2.76 15.97
N LYS A 12 -7.64 -2.79 17.06
CA LYS A 12 -7.83 -1.87 18.20
C LYS A 12 -7.41 -0.47 17.75
N LYS A 13 -8.37 0.30 17.21
CA LYS A 13 -8.19 1.68 16.74
C LYS A 13 -7.55 2.54 17.83
N ASN A 14 -6.56 3.36 17.49
CA ASN A 14 -6.22 4.63 18.19
C ASN A 14 -5.12 5.45 17.51
N ASN A 15 -4.33 4.90 16.58
CA ASN A 15 -3.36 5.69 15.84
C ASN A 15 -3.81 5.92 14.41
N PHE A 16 -4.13 7.18 14.11
CA PHE A 16 -4.48 7.62 12.77
C PHE A 16 -3.29 8.24 12.05
N VAL A 17 -2.07 8.21 12.58
CA VAL A 17 -0.89 8.73 11.88
C VAL A 17 -0.39 7.73 10.84
N LEU A 18 -0.02 8.22 9.65
CA LEU A 18 0.36 7.43 8.48
C LEU A 18 -0.74 6.46 8.02
N LYS A 19 -2.01 6.87 8.16
CA LYS A 19 -3.15 6.11 7.65
C LYS A 19 -3.42 6.54 6.21
N HIS A 20 -3.48 5.56 5.31
CA HIS A 20 -3.75 5.78 3.89
C HIS A 20 -5.24 5.77 3.65
N LEU A 21 -5.74 6.73 2.87
CA LEU A 21 -7.15 7.06 2.76
C LEU A 21 -7.51 7.31 1.30
N GLY A 22 -8.34 6.44 0.72
CA GLY A 22 -8.89 6.66 -0.62
C GLY A 22 -10.05 7.66 -0.59
N ILE A 23 -10.25 8.42 -1.67
CA ILE A 23 -11.41 9.30 -1.81
C ILE A 23 -12.68 8.54 -2.20
N SER A 24 -12.54 7.29 -2.68
CA SER A 24 -13.65 6.39 -2.97
C SER A 24 -13.55 5.10 -2.13
N PRO A 25 -14.69 4.43 -1.85
CA PRO A 25 -14.66 3.12 -1.21
C PRO A 25 -14.06 2.05 -2.15
N VAL A 26 -14.11 2.28 -3.47
CA VAL A 26 -13.48 1.44 -4.50
C VAL A 26 -11.99 1.32 -4.23
N SER A 27 -11.29 2.45 -4.07
CA SER A 27 -9.85 2.45 -3.78
C SER A 27 -9.47 1.60 -2.57
N ALA A 28 -10.32 1.64 -1.52
CA ALA A 28 -10.09 0.84 -0.32
C ALA A 28 -10.31 -0.65 -0.56
N ALA A 29 -11.30 -1.05 -1.37
CA ALA A 29 -11.50 -2.46 -1.77
C ALA A 29 -10.39 -2.96 -2.68
N GLU A 30 -9.93 -2.14 -3.60
CA GLU A 30 -8.83 -2.43 -4.51
C GLU A 30 -7.52 -2.63 -3.75
N ARG A 31 -7.26 -1.84 -2.72
CA ARG A 31 -6.14 -2.10 -1.78
C ARG A 31 -6.26 -3.47 -1.11
N VAL A 32 -7.46 -3.95 -0.76
CA VAL A 32 -7.65 -5.31 -0.21
C VAL A 32 -7.22 -6.36 -1.22
N GLU A 33 -7.57 -6.20 -2.50
CA GLU A 33 -7.05 -7.06 -3.56
C GLU A 33 -5.53 -6.94 -3.71
N GLY A 34 -4.98 -5.74 -3.74
CA GLY A 34 -3.53 -5.51 -3.82
C GLY A 34 -2.77 -6.23 -2.71
N MET A 35 -3.26 -6.17 -1.47
CA MET A 35 -2.67 -6.90 -0.33
C MET A 35 -2.80 -8.43 -0.44
N PHE A 36 -3.83 -8.93 -1.13
CA PHE A 36 -3.97 -10.36 -1.43
C PHE A 36 -3.00 -10.80 -2.52
N ALA A 37 -2.98 -10.09 -3.65
CA ALA A 37 -2.10 -10.36 -4.79
C ALA A 37 -0.61 -10.23 -4.41
N HIS A 38 -0.26 -9.36 -3.47
CA HIS A 38 1.11 -9.24 -2.99
C HIS A 38 1.63 -10.49 -2.24
N GLN A 39 0.75 -11.40 -1.79
CA GLN A 39 1.18 -12.62 -1.10
C GLN A 39 1.77 -13.66 -2.04
N LYS A 40 1.26 -13.73 -3.28
CA LYS A 40 1.65 -14.73 -4.27
C LYS A 40 1.47 -14.16 -5.66
N ILE A 41 2.50 -14.29 -6.48
CA ILE A 41 2.42 -13.95 -7.91
C ILE A 41 1.51 -15.00 -8.56
N CYS A 42 0.43 -14.55 -9.18
CA CYS A 42 -0.53 -15.41 -9.85
C CYS A 42 -0.71 -14.98 -11.31
N SER A 43 -0.99 -15.93 -12.19
CA SER A 43 -1.50 -15.66 -13.54
C SER A 43 -2.77 -16.46 -13.79
N ILE A 44 -3.70 -15.89 -14.55
CA ILE A 44 -4.95 -16.55 -14.95
C ILE A 44 -4.79 -16.97 -16.40
N ARG A 45 -4.92 -18.27 -16.67
CA ARG A 45 -4.82 -18.85 -18.02
C ARG A 45 -6.13 -18.66 -18.80
N PRO A 46 -6.10 -18.82 -20.14
CA PRO A 46 -7.31 -18.81 -20.97
C PRO A 46 -8.35 -19.90 -20.59
N ASP A 47 -7.91 -21.01 -20.00
CA ASP A 47 -8.78 -22.08 -19.47
C ASP A 47 -9.28 -21.81 -18.04
N LEU A 48 -9.05 -20.60 -17.52
CA LEU A 48 -9.39 -20.14 -16.16
C LEU A 48 -8.69 -20.90 -15.03
N LEU A 49 -7.64 -21.65 -15.32
CA LEU A 49 -6.75 -22.12 -14.28
C LEU A 49 -5.85 -20.99 -13.79
N VAL A 50 -5.60 -20.96 -12.49
CA VAL A 50 -4.75 -19.97 -11.84
C VAL A 50 -3.43 -20.61 -11.48
N ASP A 51 -2.37 -20.17 -12.12
CA ASP A 51 -1.00 -20.55 -11.77
C ASP A 51 -0.47 -19.66 -10.67
N VAL A 52 0.15 -20.28 -9.67
CA VAL A 52 0.88 -19.63 -8.60
C VAL A 52 2.36 -19.78 -8.89
N HIS A 53 3.06 -18.66 -8.93
CA HIS A 53 4.48 -18.60 -9.25
C HIS A 53 5.31 -18.41 -7.98
N ASP A 54 6.54 -18.95 -8.01
CA ASP A 54 7.57 -18.53 -7.07
C ASP A 54 8.20 -17.19 -7.49
N ARG A 55 9.21 -16.74 -6.73
CA ARG A 55 9.93 -15.47 -7.01
C ARG A 55 10.75 -15.51 -8.30
N SER A 56 11.02 -16.69 -8.86
CA SER A 56 11.72 -16.87 -10.13
C SER A 56 10.75 -16.95 -11.31
N GLY A 57 9.44 -16.82 -11.07
CA GLY A 57 8.39 -16.93 -12.08
C GLY A 57 7.99 -18.37 -12.40
N VAL A 58 8.54 -19.37 -11.69
CA VAL A 58 8.23 -20.79 -11.94
C VAL A 58 6.89 -21.14 -11.33
N VAL A 59 6.04 -21.83 -12.09
CA VAL A 59 4.75 -22.34 -11.58
C VAL A 59 5.00 -23.42 -10.55
N ILE A 60 4.58 -23.18 -9.30
CA ILE A 60 4.72 -24.11 -8.17
C ILE A 60 3.41 -24.77 -7.77
N LYS A 61 2.28 -24.21 -8.22
CA LYS A 61 0.94 -24.75 -7.95
C LYS A 61 -0.04 -24.19 -8.97
N THR A 62 -0.97 -25.02 -9.41
CA THR A 62 -2.13 -24.59 -10.21
C THR A 62 -3.41 -24.84 -9.41
N LYS A 63 -4.39 -23.93 -9.54
CA LYS A 63 -5.71 -24.01 -8.90
C LYS A 63 -6.81 -23.74 -9.92
N THR A 64 -8.04 -24.13 -9.61
CA THR A 64 -9.20 -23.63 -10.37
C THR A 64 -9.47 -22.18 -10.01
N LEU A 65 -10.11 -21.41 -10.91
CA LEU A 65 -10.59 -20.06 -10.60
C LEU A 65 -11.44 -20.04 -9.32
N GLU A 66 -12.38 -20.97 -9.19
CA GLU A 66 -13.25 -21.08 -8.00
C GLU A 66 -12.44 -21.18 -6.69
N GLN A 67 -11.42 -22.05 -6.64
CA GLN A 67 -10.56 -22.17 -5.47
C GLN A 67 -9.83 -20.86 -5.16
N HIS A 68 -9.37 -20.15 -6.18
CA HIS A 68 -8.71 -18.86 -6.01
C HIS A 68 -9.67 -17.77 -5.50
N LEU A 69 -10.91 -17.76 -5.99
CA LEU A 69 -11.95 -16.83 -5.54
C LEU A 69 -12.36 -17.10 -4.09
N VAL A 70 -12.45 -18.37 -3.67
CA VAL A 70 -12.70 -18.72 -2.26
C VAL A 70 -11.53 -18.28 -1.37
N ASP A 71 -10.28 -18.45 -1.81
CA ASP A 71 -9.12 -17.94 -1.07
C ASP A 71 -9.19 -16.42 -0.89
N PHE A 72 -9.59 -15.70 -1.95
CA PHE A 72 -9.78 -14.26 -1.88
C PHE A 72 -10.92 -13.87 -0.95
N CYS A 73 -12.08 -14.55 -1.01
CA CYS A 73 -13.19 -14.30 -0.10
C CYS A 73 -12.76 -14.43 1.37
N ASN A 74 -12.03 -15.50 1.69
CA ASN A 74 -11.49 -15.75 3.04
C ASN A 74 -10.50 -14.66 3.48
N TYR A 75 -9.79 -14.05 2.53
CA TYR A 75 -8.94 -12.91 2.81
C TYR A 75 -9.75 -11.62 3.01
N ALA A 76 -10.60 -11.26 2.05
CA ALA A 76 -11.37 -10.02 2.03
C ALA A 76 -12.31 -9.88 3.26
N LYS A 77 -12.91 -10.99 3.73
CA LYS A 77 -13.75 -11.03 4.94
C LYS A 77 -13.03 -10.59 6.23
N GLN A 78 -11.71 -10.56 6.25
CA GLN A 78 -10.93 -10.07 7.41
C GLN A 78 -10.93 -8.54 7.52
N PHE A 79 -11.47 -7.86 6.51
CA PHE A 79 -11.50 -6.41 6.40
C PHE A 79 -12.94 -5.89 6.30
N HIS A 80 -13.09 -4.62 6.67
CA HIS A 80 -14.22 -3.78 6.33
C HIS A 80 -13.69 -2.43 5.85
N ILE A 81 -14.45 -1.73 5.03
CA ILE A 81 -14.08 -0.40 4.54
C ILE A 81 -14.79 0.62 5.42
N SER A 82 -14.05 1.26 6.31
CA SER A 82 -14.60 2.31 7.18
C SER A 82 -14.62 3.64 6.44
N GLU A 83 -15.70 4.39 6.59
CA GLU A 83 -15.81 5.78 6.14
C GLU A 83 -15.41 6.75 7.27
N TYR A 84 -14.69 7.79 6.88
CA TYR A 84 -14.24 8.86 7.76
C TYR A 84 -14.53 10.23 7.15
N LEU A 85 -14.80 11.20 8.02
CA LEU A 85 -14.67 12.62 7.71
C LEU A 85 -13.21 13.02 7.92
N PHE A 86 -12.61 13.54 6.85
CA PHE A 86 -11.25 14.04 6.81
C PHE A 86 -11.24 15.51 6.41
N GLN A 87 -10.40 16.31 7.06
CA GLN A 87 -10.32 17.76 6.85
C GLN A 87 -8.85 18.17 6.64
N PRO A 88 -8.26 17.89 5.45
CA PRO A 88 -6.93 18.39 5.13
C PRO A 88 -6.99 19.90 4.91
N LYS A 89 -6.03 20.63 5.46
CA LYS A 89 -5.89 22.08 5.27
C LYS A 89 -4.80 22.41 4.27
N ARG A 90 -3.68 21.68 4.33
CA ARG A 90 -2.51 21.93 3.48
C ARG A 90 -1.80 20.60 3.20
N PRO A 91 -2.35 19.79 2.28
CA PRO A 91 -1.71 18.55 1.87
C PRO A 91 -0.41 18.85 1.09
N LEU A 92 0.64 18.08 1.35
CA LEU A 92 1.85 18.05 0.52
C LEU A 92 1.69 16.95 -0.54
N ARG A 93 1.77 17.33 -1.81
CA ARG A 93 1.72 16.40 -2.94
C ARG A 93 3.00 15.60 -3.03
N LEU A 94 2.85 14.28 -3.04
CA LEU A 94 3.92 13.33 -3.28
C LEU A 94 3.78 12.73 -4.68
N VAL A 95 4.92 12.31 -5.24
CA VAL A 95 4.99 11.52 -6.47
C VAL A 95 4.98 10.05 -6.08
N ASP A 96 4.06 9.28 -6.66
CA ASP A 96 4.10 7.82 -6.54
C ASP A 96 5.18 7.25 -7.46
N LEU A 97 6.22 6.67 -6.86
CA LEU A 97 7.35 6.05 -7.58
C LEU A 97 7.37 4.53 -7.44
N TRP A 98 6.42 3.95 -6.71
CA TRP A 98 6.38 2.51 -6.41
C TRP A 98 5.08 1.84 -6.82
N GLU A 99 4.04 2.63 -7.14
CA GLU A 99 2.66 2.14 -7.31
C GLU A 99 2.15 1.43 -6.04
N ASP A 100 2.85 1.64 -4.90
CA ASP A 100 2.70 0.93 -3.63
C ASP A 100 3.46 1.71 -2.53
N ASP A 101 2.76 2.63 -1.86
CA ASP A 101 3.20 3.48 -0.73
C ASP A 101 4.61 4.12 -0.84
N PRO A 102 4.71 5.35 -1.40
CA PRO A 102 6.00 5.87 -1.83
C PRO A 102 6.88 6.50 -0.73
N ILE A 103 6.40 6.80 0.49
CA ILE A 103 7.01 7.89 1.28
C ILE A 103 8.54 7.74 1.52
N GLY A 104 8.95 6.68 2.21
CA GLY A 104 10.35 6.51 2.62
C GLY A 104 11.24 5.93 1.52
N SER A 105 10.67 5.07 0.69
CA SER A 105 11.37 4.31 -0.35
C SER A 105 11.47 5.08 -1.67
N ALA A 106 10.64 6.08 -1.94
CA ALA A 106 10.74 6.93 -3.14
C ALA A 106 11.97 7.84 -3.14
N GLY A 107 12.58 8.05 -1.96
CA GLY A 107 13.81 8.81 -1.85
C GLY A 107 13.63 10.31 -2.08
N PRO A 108 14.68 11.04 -2.51
CA PRO A 108 14.68 12.50 -2.58
C PRO A 108 13.71 13.11 -3.60
N MET A 109 13.11 12.30 -4.47
CA MET A 109 12.15 12.72 -5.50
C MET A 109 10.70 12.51 -5.08
N VAL A 110 10.45 12.11 -3.83
CA VAL A 110 9.10 11.79 -3.34
C VAL A 110 8.15 12.99 -3.31
N VAL A 111 8.66 14.22 -3.22
CA VAL A 111 7.83 15.44 -3.23
C VAL A 111 7.79 16.00 -4.64
N ASP A 112 6.60 16.36 -5.11
CA ASP A 112 6.44 17.01 -6.41
C ASP A 112 7.25 18.32 -6.45
N PRO A 113 8.23 18.46 -7.36
CA PRO A 113 9.07 19.65 -7.43
C PRO A 113 8.30 20.93 -7.80
N ASN A 114 7.09 20.82 -8.34
CA ASN A 114 6.23 21.97 -8.65
C ASN A 114 5.49 22.51 -7.41
N GLU A 115 5.45 21.74 -6.33
CA GLU A 115 4.64 22.02 -5.13
C GLU A 115 5.46 22.62 -3.99
N VAL A 116 6.78 22.67 -4.15
CA VAL A 116 7.71 23.25 -3.17
C VAL A 116 8.74 24.16 -3.83
N PRO A 117 9.14 25.28 -3.19
CA PRO A 117 10.25 26.09 -3.67
C PRO A 117 11.56 25.29 -3.76
N ILE A 118 12.45 25.69 -4.66
CA ILE A 118 13.77 25.04 -4.86
C ILE A 118 14.57 24.93 -3.55
N SER A 119 14.48 25.93 -2.66
CA SER A 119 15.13 25.91 -1.34
C SER A 119 14.65 24.73 -0.48
N LYS A 120 13.34 24.49 -0.45
CA LYS A 120 12.71 23.36 0.24
C LYS A 120 13.05 22.02 -0.39
N GLY A 121 13.18 21.98 -1.71
CA GLY A 121 13.71 20.80 -2.41
C GLY A 121 15.10 20.36 -1.92
N ARG A 122 15.98 21.29 -1.53
CA ARG A 122 17.31 20.96 -0.96
C ARG A 122 17.20 20.38 0.45
N GLU A 123 16.30 20.92 1.28
CA GLU A 123 16.02 20.39 2.61
C GLU A 123 15.48 18.96 2.53
N ILE A 124 14.53 18.69 1.64
CA ILE A 124 14.00 17.35 1.38
C ILE A 124 15.14 16.41 0.94
N LYS A 125 15.96 16.80 -0.04
CA LYS A 125 17.12 15.99 -0.48
C LYS A 125 18.07 15.65 0.67
N SER A 126 18.25 16.56 1.63
CA SER A 126 19.10 16.33 2.80
C SER A 126 18.56 15.26 3.74
N ILE A 127 17.22 15.12 3.85
CA ILE A 127 16.57 14.08 4.65
C ILE A 127 16.94 12.69 4.12
N PHE A 128 17.01 12.57 2.79
CA PHE A 128 17.25 11.31 2.08
C PHE A 128 18.73 10.99 1.83
N TYR A 129 19.67 11.83 2.28
CA TYR A 129 21.09 11.49 2.19
C TYR A 129 21.39 10.17 2.93
N PRO A 130 22.16 9.23 2.36
CA PRO A 130 23.02 9.33 1.17
C PRO A 130 22.40 8.83 -0.15
N PHE A 131 21.08 8.74 -0.23
CA PHE A 131 20.37 8.26 -1.41
C PHE A 131 20.07 9.39 -2.40
N SER A 132 20.10 9.07 -3.70
CA SER A 132 19.92 10.04 -4.80
C SER A 132 18.66 9.83 -5.62
N GLY A 133 17.94 8.73 -5.39
CA GLY A 133 16.72 8.37 -6.10
C GLY A 133 15.91 7.36 -5.30
N VAL A 134 15.09 6.58 -5.99
CA VAL A 134 14.32 5.47 -5.41
C VAL A 134 15.26 4.52 -4.66
N ILE A 135 14.92 4.24 -3.40
CA ILE A 135 15.78 3.50 -2.47
C ILE A 135 15.40 2.03 -2.53
N TYR A 136 16.11 1.28 -3.37
CA TYR A 136 15.95 -0.16 -3.43
C TYR A 136 16.64 -0.86 -2.24
N PRO A 137 16.20 -2.07 -1.83
CA PRO A 137 16.81 -2.80 -0.71
C PRO A 137 18.33 -2.95 -0.82
N GLN A 138 18.86 -3.26 -2.01
CA GLN A 138 20.30 -3.40 -2.25
C GLN A 138 21.10 -2.12 -2.02
N GLU A 139 20.49 -0.96 -2.26
CA GLU A 139 21.15 0.34 -2.02
C GLU A 139 21.32 0.61 -0.53
N VAL A 140 20.37 0.19 0.29
CA VAL A 140 20.49 0.31 1.75
C VAL A 140 21.74 -0.41 2.24
N TYR A 141 21.98 -1.62 1.76
CA TYR A 141 23.14 -2.43 2.14
C TYR A 141 24.46 -1.89 1.58
N SER A 142 24.45 -1.18 0.46
CA SER A 142 25.65 -0.57 -0.11
C SER A 142 26.01 0.78 0.53
N LYS A 143 25.01 1.51 1.04
CA LYS A 143 25.18 2.85 1.61
C LYS A 143 25.29 2.89 3.13
N MET A 144 24.75 1.89 3.83
CA MET A 144 24.65 1.90 5.30
C MET A 144 25.11 0.59 5.92
N SER A 145 25.90 0.68 6.98
CA SER A 145 26.29 -0.49 7.77
C SER A 145 25.13 -0.97 8.65
N ARG A 146 25.11 -2.28 8.97
CA ARG A 146 24.14 -2.84 9.94
C ARG A 146 24.20 -2.14 11.31
N LYS A 147 25.37 -1.62 11.71
CA LYS A 147 25.54 -0.88 12.97
C LYS A 147 24.80 0.46 12.94
N GLU A 148 24.83 1.17 11.82
CA GLU A 148 24.06 2.40 11.61
C GLU A 148 22.56 2.13 11.68
N ILE A 149 22.07 1.14 10.94
CA ILE A 149 20.64 0.80 10.91
C ILE A 149 20.14 0.38 12.30
N LYS A 150 20.93 -0.39 13.05
CA LYS A 150 20.60 -0.74 14.44
C LYS A 150 20.53 0.50 15.37
N ARG A 151 21.36 1.53 15.13
CA ARG A 151 21.29 2.78 15.89
C ARG A 151 20.00 3.55 15.60
N ILE A 152 19.56 3.59 14.34
CA ILE A 152 18.26 4.16 13.95
C ILE A 152 17.12 3.47 14.69
N LYS A 153 17.07 2.13 14.65
CA LYS A 153 16.05 1.38 15.40
C LYS A 153 16.06 1.71 16.91
N LYS A 154 17.25 1.90 17.49
CA LYS A 154 17.41 2.23 18.92
C LYS A 154 16.90 3.63 19.25
N SER A 155 17.09 4.64 18.37
CA SER A 155 16.60 6.00 18.60
C SER A 155 15.07 6.07 18.65
N TYR A 156 14.39 5.15 17.96
CA TYR A 156 12.93 5.03 17.99
C TYR A 156 12.38 4.06 19.05
N SER A 157 13.21 3.61 20.00
CA SER A 157 12.81 2.64 21.03
C SER A 157 11.60 3.03 21.88
N HIS A 158 11.25 4.32 21.96
CA HIS A 158 10.07 4.83 22.67
C HIS A 158 9.03 5.49 21.75
N ASN A 159 9.26 5.51 20.43
CA ASN A 159 8.33 6.12 19.48
C ASN A 159 7.21 5.11 19.13
N ALA A 160 5.97 5.45 19.50
CA ALA A 160 4.80 4.58 19.26
C ALA A 160 4.49 4.38 17.77
N ILE A 161 4.57 5.45 16.96
CA ILE A 161 4.33 5.39 15.51
C ILE A 161 5.33 4.41 14.86
N PHE A 162 6.62 4.55 15.17
CA PHE A 162 7.65 3.66 14.63
C PHE A 162 7.39 2.20 14.99
N LYS A 163 7.03 1.90 16.24
CA LYS A 163 6.77 0.53 16.69
C LYS A 163 5.58 -0.10 15.97
N GLU A 164 4.51 0.65 15.82
CA GLU A 164 3.30 0.19 15.13
C GLU A 164 3.58 -0.07 13.66
N GLU A 165 4.21 0.88 12.97
CA GLU A 165 4.57 0.80 11.56
C GLU A 165 5.56 -0.33 11.27
N MET A 166 6.54 -0.57 12.15
CA MET A 166 7.41 -1.76 12.06
C MET A 166 6.65 -3.07 12.32
N GLY A 167 5.65 -3.04 13.21
CA GLY A 167 4.77 -4.18 13.48
C GLY A 167 3.97 -4.58 12.23
N LYS A 168 3.39 -3.60 11.53
CA LYS A 168 2.67 -3.80 10.26
C LYS A 168 3.60 -4.41 9.20
N ARG A 169 4.81 -3.87 9.03
CA ARG A 169 5.84 -4.39 8.10
C ARG A 169 6.24 -5.83 8.41
N LYS A 170 6.48 -6.14 9.69
CA LYS A 170 6.78 -7.52 10.13
C LYS A 170 5.63 -8.49 9.81
N ALA A 171 4.39 -8.07 10.03
CA ALA A 171 3.22 -8.88 9.74
C ALA A 171 3.07 -9.13 8.22
N ARG A 172 3.33 -8.11 7.40
CA ARG A 172 3.37 -8.22 5.92
C ARG A 172 4.45 -9.20 5.46
N SER A 173 5.70 -9.04 5.92
CA SER A 173 6.79 -9.95 5.56
C SER A 173 6.47 -11.41 5.92
N LYS A 174 5.83 -11.64 7.08
CA LYS A 174 5.35 -12.98 7.46
C LYS A 174 4.28 -13.51 6.50
N ALA A 175 3.33 -12.68 6.08
CA ALA A 175 2.25 -13.08 5.17
C ALA A 175 2.78 -13.49 3.78
N ILE A 176 3.84 -12.83 3.30
CA ILE A 176 4.44 -13.11 1.99
C ILE A 176 5.63 -14.09 2.04
N GLY A 177 5.89 -14.69 3.21
CA GLY A 177 6.99 -15.65 3.40
C GLY A 177 8.39 -15.04 3.26
N GLU A 178 8.54 -13.73 3.47
CA GLU A 178 9.83 -13.05 3.45
C GLU A 178 10.59 -13.24 4.77
N ASP A 179 11.91 -13.46 4.71
CA ASP A 179 12.76 -13.45 5.89
C ASP A 179 12.90 -12.03 6.46
N PHE A 180 12.03 -11.71 7.40
CA PHE A 180 12.04 -10.40 8.08
C PHE A 180 13.34 -10.13 8.85
N ASN A 181 14.14 -11.16 9.19
CA ASN A 181 15.42 -10.91 9.85
C ASN A 181 16.39 -10.19 8.93
N GLN A 182 16.27 -10.42 7.63
CA GLN A 182 16.97 -9.68 6.59
C GLN A 182 16.18 -8.42 6.23
N ALA A 183 14.90 -8.55 5.89
CA ALA A 183 14.12 -7.43 5.36
C ALA A 183 13.94 -6.25 6.32
N GLN A 184 14.03 -6.49 7.64
CA GLN A 184 13.92 -5.41 8.63
C GLN A 184 14.93 -4.28 8.41
N TYR A 185 16.10 -4.52 7.81
CA TYR A 185 17.12 -3.48 7.69
C TYR A 185 16.72 -2.39 6.70
N GLN A 186 16.18 -2.74 5.52
CA GLN A 186 15.64 -1.74 4.60
C GLN A 186 14.39 -1.07 5.17
N GLU A 187 13.51 -1.84 5.82
CA GLU A 187 12.27 -1.34 6.40
C GLU A 187 12.51 -0.29 7.51
N ILE A 188 13.55 -0.48 8.32
CA ILE A 188 13.98 0.50 9.34
C ILE A 188 14.41 1.81 8.68
N VAL A 189 15.15 1.73 7.57
CA VAL A 189 15.65 2.93 6.87
C VAL A 189 14.49 3.66 6.19
N TRP A 190 13.63 2.96 5.45
CA TRP A 190 12.45 3.56 4.83
C TRP A 190 11.52 4.20 5.87
N LEU A 191 11.32 3.56 7.02
CA LEU A 191 10.48 4.13 8.08
C LEU A 191 11.14 5.35 8.76
N ASP A 192 12.45 5.33 8.99
CA ASP A 192 13.17 6.51 9.50
C ASP A 192 13.02 7.72 8.56
N LEU A 193 13.20 7.49 7.26
CA LEU A 193 13.05 8.53 6.24
C LEU A 193 11.62 9.05 6.16
N THR A 194 10.63 8.16 6.25
CA THR A 194 9.20 8.52 6.34
C THR A 194 8.94 9.43 7.53
N LEU A 195 9.46 9.10 8.72
CA LEU A 195 9.25 9.90 9.93
C LEU A 195 9.99 11.24 9.91
N LYS A 196 11.19 11.28 9.31
CA LYS A 196 11.91 12.54 9.08
C LYS A 196 11.18 13.45 8.10
N LEU A 197 10.69 12.91 6.98
CA LEU A 197 9.90 13.69 6.02
C LEU A 197 8.60 14.19 6.67
N ARG A 198 7.90 13.35 7.44
CA ARG A 198 6.74 13.77 8.23
C ARG A 198 7.08 14.93 9.17
N THR A 199 8.20 14.84 9.89
CA THR A 199 8.62 15.89 10.83
C THR A 199 8.88 17.21 10.11
N TRP A 200 9.58 17.15 8.98
CA TRP A 200 9.82 18.31 8.12
C TRP A 200 8.52 18.90 7.57
N ALA A 201 7.63 18.07 7.03
CA ALA A 201 6.36 18.52 6.46
C ALA A 201 5.51 19.25 7.51
N LEU A 202 5.43 18.71 8.73
CA LEU A 202 4.74 19.35 9.85
C LEU A 202 5.39 20.69 10.23
N SER A 203 6.72 20.81 10.22
CA SER A 203 7.40 22.08 10.51
C SER A 203 7.17 23.15 9.44
N GLU A 204 6.88 22.74 8.20
CA GLU A 204 6.52 23.63 7.09
C GLU A 204 5.02 23.96 7.03
N GLY A 205 4.23 23.40 7.96
CA GLY A 205 2.80 23.64 8.09
C GLY A 205 1.92 22.77 7.17
N TYR A 206 2.47 21.71 6.57
CA TYR A 206 1.67 20.68 5.92
C TYR A 206 1.06 19.76 6.96
N ASP A 207 -0.17 19.31 6.73
CA ASP A 207 -0.90 18.47 7.70
C ASP A 207 -1.21 17.07 7.17
N SER A 208 -1.13 16.84 5.87
CA SER A 208 -1.29 15.52 5.24
C SER A 208 -0.34 15.36 4.07
N PHE A 209 -0.10 14.12 3.64
CA PHE A 209 0.38 13.85 2.30
C PHE A 209 -0.78 13.50 1.37
N VAL A 210 -0.58 13.71 0.08
CA VAL A 210 -1.51 13.29 -0.97
C VAL A 210 -0.72 12.80 -2.18
N TYR A 211 -1.14 11.71 -2.81
CA TYR A 211 -0.57 11.17 -4.03
C TYR A 211 -1.67 10.52 -4.87
N SER A 212 -1.44 10.34 -6.16
CA SER A 212 -2.36 9.65 -7.04
C SER A 212 -1.84 8.23 -7.28
N ASN A 213 -2.70 7.21 -7.15
CA ASN A 213 -2.31 5.80 -7.30
C ASN A 213 -3.18 5.12 -8.36
N ILE A 214 -2.55 4.61 -9.42
CA ILE A 214 -3.26 3.89 -10.49
C ILE A 214 -3.65 2.47 -10.04
N LYS A 215 -2.85 1.84 -9.18
CA LYS A 215 -3.04 0.45 -8.72
C LYS A 215 -4.12 0.28 -7.66
N GLU A 216 -4.59 1.36 -7.02
CA GLU A 216 -5.56 1.29 -5.91
C GLU A 216 -6.67 2.34 -6.06
N GLY A 217 -6.95 2.81 -7.28
CA GLY A 217 -8.03 3.78 -7.47
C GLY A 217 -8.03 4.46 -8.83
N ASP A 218 -7.50 3.82 -9.87
CA ASP A 218 -7.48 4.36 -11.24
C ASP A 218 -6.96 5.82 -11.34
N GLY A 219 -5.96 6.15 -10.51
CA GLY A 219 -5.33 7.48 -10.49
C GLY A 219 -6.02 8.49 -9.57
N GLU A 220 -7.00 8.08 -8.77
CA GLU A 220 -7.61 8.91 -7.74
C GLU A 220 -6.61 9.32 -6.64
N ASP A 221 -6.90 10.47 -6.01
CA ASP A 221 -6.11 10.96 -4.88
C ASP A 221 -6.25 10.04 -3.66
N THR A 222 -5.12 9.62 -3.11
CA THR A 222 -4.99 8.97 -1.82
C THR A 222 -4.30 9.90 -0.84
N PHE A 223 -4.88 10.04 0.35
CA PHE A 223 -4.36 10.89 1.41
C PHE A 223 -3.67 10.07 2.48
N ILE A 224 -2.65 10.67 3.10
CA ILE A 224 -1.96 10.10 4.25
C ILE A 224 -1.97 11.13 5.37
N THR A 225 -2.51 10.74 6.50
CA THR A 225 -2.58 11.58 7.71
C THR A 225 -1.22 11.74 8.38
N LEU A 226 -0.88 12.94 8.81
CA LEU A 226 0.32 13.19 9.61
C LEU A 226 -0.02 13.42 11.09
N LEU A 227 -1.25 13.80 11.41
CA LEU A 227 -1.71 14.10 12.77
C LEU A 227 -2.84 13.15 13.19
N PRO A 228 -2.89 12.75 14.48
CA PRO A 228 -3.87 11.77 14.96
C PRO A 228 -5.33 12.27 14.92
N GLU A 229 -5.56 13.58 14.99
CA GLU A 229 -6.89 14.20 15.08
C GLU A 229 -7.56 14.51 13.73
N GLN A 230 -6.94 14.16 12.61
CA GLN A 230 -7.44 14.52 11.28
C GLN A 230 -8.67 13.72 10.83
N LEU A 231 -8.96 12.61 11.50
CA LEU A 231 -10.04 11.70 11.13
C LEU A 231 -11.12 11.62 12.19
N LYS A 232 -12.36 11.80 11.74
CA LYS A 232 -13.55 11.52 12.52
C LYS A 232 -14.31 10.37 11.87
N SER A 233 -14.49 9.28 12.60
CA SER A 233 -15.33 8.15 12.14
C SER A 233 -16.77 8.63 11.90
N THR A 234 -17.35 8.25 10.77
CA THR A 234 -18.79 8.49 10.52
C THR A 234 -19.66 7.40 11.13
N GLY A 235 -19.07 6.23 11.38
CA GLY A 235 -19.78 5.03 11.84
C GLY A 235 -20.27 4.16 10.69
N ASN A 236 -20.18 4.65 9.44
CA ASN A 236 -20.48 3.87 8.25
C ASN A 236 -19.31 2.94 7.92
N ALA A 237 -19.64 1.70 7.53
CA ALA A 237 -18.67 0.74 7.07
C ALA A 237 -19.29 -0.19 6.02
N PHE A 238 -18.54 -0.46 4.96
CA PHE A 238 -18.91 -1.41 3.92
C PHE A 238 -18.27 -2.77 4.22
N LYS A 239 -19.01 -3.85 3.97
CA LYS A 239 -18.58 -5.22 4.23
C LYS A 239 -18.57 -6.01 2.94
N PHE A 240 -17.65 -6.95 2.85
CA PHE A 240 -17.56 -7.88 1.73
C PHE A 240 -18.78 -8.81 1.68
N LEU A 241 -19.45 -8.87 0.53
CA LEU A 241 -20.63 -9.71 0.28
C LEU A 241 -20.22 -10.98 -0.48
N GLU A 242 -19.76 -12.00 0.25
CA GLU A 242 -19.22 -13.24 -0.32
C GLU A 242 -20.19 -13.95 -1.28
N GLU A 243 -21.47 -14.11 -0.88
CA GLU A 243 -22.46 -14.81 -1.71
C GLU A 243 -22.68 -14.11 -3.05
N LYS A 244 -22.75 -12.78 -3.04
CA LYS A 244 -22.88 -11.97 -4.25
C LYS A 244 -21.61 -12.08 -5.12
N TYR A 245 -20.44 -11.92 -4.50
CA TYR A 245 -19.15 -12.01 -5.18
C TYR A 245 -18.96 -13.35 -5.90
N LEU A 246 -19.18 -14.47 -5.20
CA LEU A 246 -19.02 -15.81 -5.78
C LEU A 246 -20.04 -16.12 -6.88
N LYS A 247 -21.19 -15.43 -6.89
CA LYS A 247 -22.19 -15.56 -7.95
C LYS A 247 -21.82 -14.76 -9.21
N GLU A 248 -21.22 -13.59 -9.06
CA GLU A 248 -21.05 -12.63 -10.16
C GLU A 248 -19.63 -12.62 -10.76
N MET A 249 -18.60 -12.73 -9.93
CA MET A 249 -17.22 -12.55 -10.38
C MET A 249 -16.66 -13.65 -11.29
N PRO A 250 -17.05 -14.95 -11.17
CA PRO A 250 -16.54 -15.97 -12.10
C PRO A 250 -16.81 -15.62 -13.57
N LEU A 251 -18.01 -15.12 -13.89
CA LEU A 251 -18.37 -14.69 -15.24
C LEU A 251 -17.63 -13.42 -15.64
N ALA A 252 -17.55 -12.42 -14.75
CA ALA A 252 -16.83 -11.18 -15.03
C ALA A 252 -15.34 -11.42 -15.36
N ILE A 253 -14.69 -12.30 -14.60
CA ILE A 253 -13.28 -12.66 -14.82
C ILE A 253 -13.14 -13.47 -16.11
N GLN A 254 -14.09 -14.35 -16.43
CA GLN A 254 -14.08 -15.07 -17.70
C GLN A 254 -14.21 -14.13 -18.90
N GLU A 255 -15.12 -13.15 -18.85
CA GLU A 255 -15.27 -12.10 -19.87
C GLU A 255 -13.98 -11.29 -20.04
N MET A 256 -13.37 -10.88 -18.91
CA MET A 256 -12.09 -10.19 -18.89
C MET A 256 -11.00 -11.03 -19.56
N VAL A 257 -10.77 -12.28 -19.13
CA VAL A 257 -9.74 -13.17 -19.71
C VAL A 257 -9.95 -13.38 -21.22
N ASN A 258 -11.20 -13.56 -21.66
CA ASN A 258 -11.52 -13.70 -23.07
C ASN A 258 -11.20 -12.44 -23.88
N SER A 259 -11.32 -11.24 -23.29
CA SER A 259 -10.96 -9.99 -23.97
C SER A 259 -9.44 -9.86 -24.25
N TYR A 260 -8.61 -10.60 -23.52
CA TYR A 260 -7.15 -10.63 -23.68
C TYR A 260 -6.63 -11.89 -24.41
N HIS A 261 -7.49 -12.66 -25.08
CA HIS A 261 -7.12 -13.95 -25.69
C HIS A 261 -5.99 -13.87 -26.73
N ASP A 262 -5.83 -12.71 -27.39
CA ASP A 262 -4.77 -12.47 -28.38
C ASP A 262 -3.50 -11.84 -27.78
N CYS A 263 -3.50 -11.53 -26.48
CA CYS A 263 -2.36 -10.95 -25.77
C CYS A 263 -1.43 -12.06 -25.27
N SER A 264 -0.12 -11.90 -25.49
CA SER A 264 0.88 -12.87 -25.02
C SER A 264 1.08 -12.82 -23.50
N PHE A 265 0.99 -11.63 -22.91
CA PHE A 265 1.04 -11.39 -21.47
C PHE A 265 0.53 -9.98 -21.17
N GLU A 266 -0.40 -9.85 -20.22
CA GLU A 266 -0.94 -8.55 -19.79
C GLU A 266 -0.89 -8.46 -18.26
N LEU A 267 -0.42 -7.32 -17.74
CA LEU A 267 -0.52 -7.02 -16.31
C LEU A 267 -1.90 -6.38 -16.06
N ILE A 268 -2.72 -7.04 -15.25
CA ILE A 268 -4.07 -6.58 -14.93
C ILE A 268 -4.13 -6.18 -13.46
N HIS A 269 -4.57 -4.94 -13.21
CA HIS A 269 -5.00 -4.50 -11.89
C HIS A 269 -6.48 -4.85 -11.69
N HIS A 270 -6.85 -5.15 -10.44
CA HIS A 270 -8.25 -5.41 -10.06
C HIS A 270 -8.89 -6.62 -10.75
N ALA A 271 -8.06 -7.62 -11.07
CA ALA A 271 -8.48 -8.84 -11.76
C ALA A 271 -9.51 -9.62 -10.92
N LEU A 272 -9.41 -9.63 -9.59
CA LEU A 272 -10.36 -10.34 -8.73
C LEU A 272 -11.71 -9.64 -8.63
N TRP A 273 -11.75 -8.34 -8.91
CA TRP A 273 -13.00 -7.61 -9.10
C TRP A 273 -13.52 -7.65 -10.55
N GLY A 274 -12.85 -8.37 -11.45
CA GLY A 274 -13.21 -8.42 -12.87
C GLY A 274 -13.26 -7.04 -13.52
N GLN A 275 -12.45 -6.10 -13.04
CA GLN A 275 -12.46 -4.68 -13.45
C GLN A 275 -13.81 -3.97 -13.25
N LYS A 276 -14.65 -4.48 -12.33
CA LYS A 276 -15.93 -3.87 -11.94
C LYS A 276 -15.78 -3.15 -10.60
N ASN A 277 -16.70 -2.22 -10.33
CA ASN A 277 -16.80 -1.58 -9.02
C ASN A 277 -17.09 -2.68 -7.95
N PRO A 278 -16.21 -2.84 -6.96
CA PRO A 278 -16.35 -3.88 -5.94
C PRO A 278 -17.31 -3.52 -4.81
N ILE A 279 -17.88 -2.31 -4.84
CA ILE A 279 -18.76 -1.75 -3.81
C ILE A 279 -20.18 -1.63 -4.35
N ASP A 280 -21.14 -2.07 -3.54
CA ASP A 280 -22.57 -1.80 -3.68
C ASP A 280 -23.07 -0.87 -2.58
#